data_AF-B4H2N5-F1
#
_entry.id   AF-B4H2N5-F1
#
_cell.length_a   1.000
_cell.length_b   1.000
_cell.length_c   1.000
_cell.angle_alpha   90.00
_cell.angle_beta   90.00
_cell.angle_gamma   90.00
#
_symmetry.space_group_name_H-M   'P 1'
#
loop_
_entity.id
_entity.type
_entity.pdbx_description
1 polymer ?
#
loop_
_entity_poly.entity_id
_entity_poly.type
_entity_poly.pdbx_seq_one_letter_code
_entity_poly.pdbx_strand_id
1 'polypeptide(L)'
;LRTLANLVAEWPGYEQLADKLHRHCDNIKENLVTTGRSLPGEITVLNHGDLWVNNFMYKYDDEQPTKPIDAIFVDFQNSFFGSPGCDINFFLNSSVQLDVLIHRREFLIQTYYGALRESLERMHFEFVPSYADIQQEIRARELYGFFSSYAFLPMVTMKKEDSYDISIEALSDPDFAKTKVQLMFSSNPRTTDTLRYALRRFDELGIFD
;
A
#
# COMPACT_ATOMS: atom_id res chain seq x y z
N LEU A 1 -12.06 6.87 3.12
CA LEU A 1 -12.54 6.56 1.75
C LEU A 1 -13.58 7.54 1.21
N ARG A 2 -14.70 7.83 1.91
CA ARG A 2 -15.73 8.74 1.37
C ARG A 2 -15.23 10.16 1.08
N THR A 3 -14.32 10.68 1.91
CA THR A 3 -13.62 11.95 1.63
C THR A 3 -12.81 11.90 0.33
N LEU A 4 -12.15 10.78 0.03
CA LEU A 4 -11.44 10.59 -1.23
C LEU A 4 -12.43 10.56 -2.40
N ALA A 5 -13.55 9.84 -2.28
CA ALA A 5 -14.57 9.79 -3.33
C ALA A 5 -15.12 11.19 -3.68
N ASN A 6 -15.40 12.02 -2.66
CA ASN A 6 -15.80 13.41 -2.86
C ASN A 6 -14.71 14.24 -3.54
N LEU A 7 -13.44 14.08 -3.14
CA LEU A 7 -12.32 14.80 -3.75
C LEU A 7 -12.13 14.41 -5.22
N VAL A 8 -12.28 13.12 -5.54
CA VAL A 8 -12.15 12.59 -6.90
C VAL A 8 -13.26 13.10 -7.82
N ALA A 9 -14.46 13.37 -7.28
CA ALA A 9 -15.55 13.97 -8.04
C ALA A 9 -15.21 15.37 -8.59
N GLU A 10 -14.30 16.09 -7.93
CA GLU A 10 -13.82 17.41 -8.36
C GLU A 10 -12.66 17.33 -9.37
N TRP A 11 -12.15 16.13 -9.68
CA TRP A 11 -11.02 15.96 -10.60
C TRP A 11 -11.51 15.83 -12.05
N PRO A 12 -11.04 16.70 -12.97
CA PRO A 12 -11.43 16.59 -14.38
C PRO A 12 -11.07 15.23 -14.98
N GLY A 13 -12.05 14.54 -15.57
CA GLY A 13 -11.87 13.23 -16.20
C GLY A 13 -11.84 12.05 -15.22
N TYR A 14 -12.38 12.21 -14.01
CA TYR A 14 -12.54 11.15 -13.00
C TYR A 14 -14.00 10.94 -12.58
N GLU A 15 -14.96 11.54 -13.28
CA GLU A 15 -16.38 11.59 -12.88
C GLU A 15 -16.95 10.17 -12.70
N GLN A 16 -16.72 9.28 -13.68
CA GLN A 16 -17.17 7.88 -13.60
C GLN A 16 -16.47 7.11 -12.47
N LEU A 17 -15.19 7.39 -12.25
CA LEU A 17 -14.40 6.74 -11.19
C LEU A 17 -14.89 7.19 -9.81
N ALA A 18 -15.28 8.46 -9.67
CA ALA A 18 -15.89 8.98 -8.46
C ALA A 18 -17.18 8.22 -8.14
N ASP A 19 -18.06 8.00 -9.12
CA ASP A 19 -19.29 7.21 -8.92
C ASP A 19 -19.00 5.77 -8.47
N LYS A 20 -18.00 5.12 -9.08
CA LYS A 20 -17.53 3.79 -8.66
C LYS A 20 -17.02 3.80 -7.21
N LEU A 21 -16.21 4.79 -6.84
CA LEU A 21 -15.70 4.93 -5.48
C LEU A 21 -16.82 5.17 -4.46
N HIS A 22 -17.84 5.96 -4.79
CA HIS A 22 -18.99 6.16 -3.91
C HIS A 22 -19.73 4.84 -3.65
N ARG A 23 -20.00 4.05 -4.70
CA ARG A 23 -20.58 2.70 -4.56
C ARG A 23 -19.68 1.78 -3.73
N HIS A 24 -18.37 1.83 -3.97
CA HIS A 24 -17.40 1.04 -3.21
C HIS A 24 -17.41 1.40 -1.71
N CYS A 25 -17.65 2.67 -1.37
CA CYS A 25 -17.78 3.11 0.03
C CYS A 25 -18.98 2.48 0.74
N ASP A 26 -20.06 2.19 0.02
CA ASP A 26 -21.29 1.62 0.61
C ASP A 26 -21.07 0.17 1.08
N ASN A 27 -20.12 -0.53 0.45
CA ASN A 27 -19.74 -1.90 0.78
C ASN A 27 -18.41 -2.00 1.56
N ILE A 28 -17.93 -0.90 2.15
CA ILE A 28 -16.57 -0.82 2.74
C ILE A 28 -16.29 -1.91 3.78
N LYS A 29 -17.28 -2.28 4.60
CA LYS A 29 -17.10 -3.33 5.62
C LYS A 29 -16.83 -4.69 4.99
N GLU A 30 -17.61 -5.06 3.98
CA GLU A 30 -17.44 -6.32 3.25
C GLU A 30 -16.13 -6.34 2.45
N ASN A 31 -15.77 -5.21 1.85
CA ASN A 31 -14.50 -5.06 1.15
C ASN A 31 -13.31 -5.25 2.10
N LEU A 32 -13.35 -4.67 3.30
CA LEU A 32 -12.31 -4.86 4.34
C LEU A 32 -12.25 -6.30 4.87
N VAL A 33 -13.37 -7.01 4.93
CA VAL A 33 -13.35 -8.44 5.27
C VAL A 33 -12.71 -9.24 4.13
N THR A 34 -13.02 -8.87 2.88
CA THR A 34 -12.50 -9.54 1.69
C THR A 34 -11.00 -9.37 1.54
N THR A 35 -10.45 -8.19 1.86
CA THR A 35 -9.00 -7.95 1.79
C THR A 35 -8.20 -8.89 2.69
N GLY A 36 -8.72 -9.20 3.90
CA GLY A 36 -8.08 -10.06 4.89
C GLY A 36 -8.44 -11.55 4.80
N ARG A 37 -9.35 -11.95 3.91
CA ARG A 37 -9.82 -13.34 3.82
C ARG A 37 -8.78 -14.23 3.13
N SER A 38 -8.37 -15.33 3.78
CA SER A 38 -7.56 -16.37 3.13
C SER A 38 -8.30 -17.04 1.97
N LEU A 39 -7.59 -17.27 0.87
CA LEU A 39 -8.09 -17.97 -0.30
C LEU A 39 -7.61 -19.43 -0.32
N PRO A 40 -8.47 -20.40 -0.72
CA PRO A 40 -8.03 -21.78 -0.85
C PRO A 40 -6.88 -21.92 -1.86
N GLY A 41 -5.80 -22.59 -1.45
CA GLY A 41 -4.63 -22.81 -2.29
C GLY A 41 -3.68 -21.62 -2.39
N GLU A 42 -3.86 -20.57 -1.58
CA GLU A 42 -2.93 -19.44 -1.54
C GLU A 42 -1.56 -19.85 -0.98
N ILE A 43 -0.51 -19.26 -1.54
CA ILE A 43 0.84 -19.33 -1.00
C ILE A 43 0.83 -18.60 0.34
N THR A 44 1.15 -19.31 1.42
CA THR A 44 1.22 -18.71 2.76
C THR A 44 2.66 -18.40 3.13
N VAL A 45 2.95 -17.14 3.43
CA VAL A 45 4.23 -16.67 4.00
C VAL A 45 3.98 -15.94 5.32
N LEU A 46 5.03 -15.76 6.12
CA LEU A 46 4.99 -14.82 7.24
C LEU A 46 5.13 -13.40 6.70
N ASN A 47 4.03 -12.65 6.68
CA ASN A 47 4.00 -11.23 6.35
C ASN A 47 4.34 -10.41 7.60
N HIS A 48 4.96 -9.26 7.39
CA HIS A 48 5.16 -8.21 8.37
C HIS A 48 3.84 -7.54 8.76
N GLY A 49 2.93 -7.36 7.80
CA GLY A 49 1.59 -6.80 8.00
C GLY A 49 1.51 -5.30 8.25
N ASP A 50 2.66 -4.61 8.23
CA ASP A 50 2.75 -3.15 8.24
C ASP A 50 4.01 -2.70 7.47
N LEU A 51 4.19 -3.22 6.26
CA LEU A 51 5.43 -3.06 5.49
C LEU A 51 5.48 -1.72 4.72
N TRP A 52 5.47 -0.61 5.45
CA TRP A 52 5.69 0.74 4.93
C TRP A 52 7.11 1.28 5.22
N VAL A 53 7.52 2.32 4.50
CA VAL A 53 8.88 2.90 4.55
C VAL A 53 9.36 3.31 5.94
N ASN A 54 8.45 3.64 6.87
CA ASN A 54 8.82 4.04 8.23
C ASN A 54 9.29 2.85 9.09
N ASN A 55 8.92 1.62 8.72
CA ASN A 55 9.34 0.40 9.40
C ASN A 55 10.64 -0.18 8.82
N PHE A 56 11.38 0.62 8.03
CA PHE A 56 12.69 0.27 7.49
C PHE A 56 13.76 1.09 8.21
N MET A 57 14.67 0.41 8.89
CA MET A 57 15.88 1.04 9.41
C MET A 57 17.04 0.79 8.45
N TYR A 58 17.61 1.87 7.93
CA TYR A 58 18.74 1.81 7.00
C TYR A 58 20.06 2.02 7.73
N LYS A 59 21.06 1.20 7.40
CA LYS A 59 22.47 1.47 7.71
C LYS A 59 23.04 2.29 6.55
N TYR A 60 23.78 3.34 6.87
CA TYR A 60 24.43 4.20 5.88
C TYR A 60 25.93 3.95 5.84
N ASP A 61 26.52 4.25 4.69
CA ASP A 61 27.97 4.23 4.50
C ASP A 61 28.62 5.34 5.34
N ASP A 62 29.70 5.00 6.06
CA ASP A 62 30.41 5.96 6.93
C ASP A 62 31.07 7.09 6.12
N GLU A 63 31.49 6.81 4.88
CA GLU A 63 32.11 7.79 3.98
C GLU A 63 31.08 8.50 3.10
N GLN A 64 29.91 7.89 2.87
CA GLN A 64 28.80 8.46 2.09
C GLN A 64 27.48 8.43 2.90
N PRO A 65 27.23 9.42 3.78
CA PRO A 65 26.11 9.41 4.73
C PRO A 65 24.70 9.38 4.10
N THR A 66 24.58 9.61 2.79
CA THR A 66 23.32 9.56 2.04
C THR A 66 23.10 8.23 1.32
N LYS A 67 24.09 7.32 1.33
CA LYS A 67 24.03 6.04 0.64
C LYS A 67 23.67 4.92 1.64
N PRO A 68 22.45 4.37 1.58
CA PRO A 68 22.12 3.18 2.36
C PRO A 68 22.90 1.98 1.84
N ILE A 69 23.45 1.18 2.76
CA ILE A 69 24.24 -0.03 2.49
C ILE A 69 23.62 -1.30 3.07
N ASP A 70 22.67 -1.17 3.98
CA ASP A 70 21.93 -2.28 4.57
C ASP A 70 20.57 -1.79 5.07
N ALA A 71 19.62 -2.71 5.25
CA ALA A 71 18.31 -2.40 5.80
C ALA A 71 17.77 -3.56 6.65
N ILE A 72 17.11 -3.21 7.75
CA ILE A 72 16.34 -4.15 8.56
C ILE A 72 14.90 -3.66 8.70
N PHE A 73 13.97 -4.59 8.84
CA PHE A 73 12.59 -4.28 9.21
C PHE A 73 12.44 -4.21 10.73
N VAL A 74 11.55 -3.36 11.20
CA VAL A 74 11.21 -3.18 12.62
C VAL A 74 9.69 -3.10 12.79
N ASP A 75 9.21 -3.24 14.02
CA ASP A 75 7.78 -3.19 14.37
C ASP A 75 6.92 -4.33 13.77
N PHE A 76 7.19 -5.54 14.24
CA PHE A 76 6.52 -6.76 13.80
C PHE A 76 5.15 -7.01 14.46
N GLN A 77 4.53 -6.01 15.10
CA GLN A 77 3.31 -6.18 15.91
C GLN A 77 2.10 -6.69 15.11
N ASN A 78 2.08 -6.43 13.80
CA ASN A 78 1.00 -6.81 12.88
C ASN A 78 1.33 -8.05 12.04
N SER A 79 2.39 -8.81 12.39
CA SER A 79 2.80 -9.95 11.58
C SER A 79 1.74 -11.05 11.53
N PHE A 80 1.54 -11.62 10.35
CA PHE A 80 0.53 -12.67 10.14
C PHE A 80 0.92 -13.63 9.01
N PHE A 81 0.34 -14.83 9.03
CA PHE A 81 0.48 -15.79 7.95
C PHE A 81 -0.59 -15.55 6.88
N GLY A 82 -0.17 -15.42 5.62
CA GLY A 82 -1.09 -15.28 4.49
C GLY A 82 -0.36 -15.07 3.17
N SER A 83 -1.11 -14.67 2.14
CA SER A 83 -0.58 -14.37 0.81
C SER A 83 0.61 -13.41 0.85
N PRO A 84 1.72 -13.65 0.12
CA PRO A 84 2.80 -12.67 -0.05
C PRO A 84 2.32 -11.40 -0.76
N GLY A 85 1.19 -11.49 -1.49
CA GLY A 85 0.55 -10.36 -2.14
C GLY A 85 0.11 -9.26 -1.17
N CYS A 86 -0.07 -9.56 0.12
CA CYS A 86 -0.44 -8.56 1.13
C CYS A 86 0.67 -7.52 1.34
N ASP A 87 1.85 -7.92 1.82
CA ASP A 87 2.97 -7.01 2.05
C ASP A 87 3.47 -6.36 0.75
N ILE A 88 3.49 -7.09 -0.37
CA ILE A 88 3.92 -6.53 -1.65
C ILE A 88 2.98 -5.40 -2.09
N ASN A 89 1.66 -5.62 -2.05
CA ASN A 89 0.71 -4.57 -2.40
C ASN A 89 0.74 -3.42 -1.40
N PHE A 90 0.95 -3.71 -0.11
CA PHE A 90 1.05 -2.67 0.91
C PHE A 90 2.22 -1.74 0.64
N PHE A 91 3.42 -2.30 0.44
CA PHE A 91 4.63 -1.54 0.19
C PHE A 91 4.53 -0.72 -1.11
N LEU A 92 4.11 -1.36 -2.21
CA LEU A 92 4.00 -0.72 -3.52
C LEU A 92 3.06 0.49 -3.50
N ASN A 93 1.96 0.41 -2.75
CA ASN A 93 0.90 1.44 -2.79
C ASN A 93 0.98 2.47 -1.65
N SER A 94 1.82 2.26 -0.63
CA SER A 94 1.98 3.21 0.49
C SER A 94 3.30 3.97 0.46
N SER A 95 4.37 3.37 -0.09
CA SER A 95 5.74 3.77 0.24
C SER A 95 6.59 4.16 -0.97
N VAL A 96 6.32 3.54 -2.12
CA VAL A 96 7.10 3.76 -3.35
C VAL A 96 6.82 5.15 -3.93
N GLN A 97 7.86 5.80 -4.46
CA GLN A 97 7.69 7.07 -5.17
C GLN A 97 6.93 6.86 -6.48
N LEU A 98 6.12 7.83 -6.90
CA LEU A 98 5.26 7.70 -8.08
C LEU A 98 6.03 7.26 -9.34
N ASP A 99 7.16 7.91 -9.64
CA ASP A 99 7.99 7.58 -10.80
C ASP A 99 8.48 6.12 -10.78
N VAL A 100 8.91 5.64 -9.61
CA VAL A 100 9.33 4.25 -9.40
C VAL A 100 8.14 3.30 -9.51
N LEU A 101 6.97 3.68 -9.00
CA LEU A 101 5.75 2.87 -9.09
C LEU A 101 5.26 2.74 -10.53
N ILE A 102 5.42 3.77 -11.36
CA ILE A 102 5.06 3.73 -12.79
C ILE A 102 6.07 2.90 -13.57
N HIS A 103 7.36 3.20 -13.42
CA HIS A 103 8.38 2.71 -14.34
C HIS A 103 9.13 1.46 -13.84
N ARG A 104 9.06 1.15 -12.54
CA ARG A 104 9.89 0.12 -11.89
C ARG A 104 9.11 -0.84 -11.00
N ARG A 105 7.77 -0.81 -11.02
CA ARG A 105 6.94 -1.75 -10.25
C ARG A 105 7.31 -3.21 -10.51
N GLU A 106 7.42 -3.60 -11.78
CA GLU A 106 7.78 -4.97 -12.14
C GLU A 106 9.17 -5.35 -11.65
N PHE A 107 10.14 -4.44 -11.76
CA PHE A 107 11.49 -4.64 -11.24
C PHE A 107 11.48 -4.90 -9.73
N LEU A 108 10.67 -4.18 -8.95
CA LEU A 108 10.54 -4.41 -7.50
C LEU A 108 9.95 -5.80 -7.20
N ILE A 109 8.94 -6.22 -7.97
CA ILE A 109 8.31 -7.54 -7.82
C ILE A 109 9.28 -8.66 -8.19
N GLN A 110 10.05 -8.50 -9.26
CA GLN A 110 11.11 -9.43 -9.65
C GLN A 110 12.21 -9.51 -8.59
N THR A 111 12.57 -8.37 -7.98
CA THR A 111 13.55 -8.33 -6.88
C THR A 111 13.06 -9.13 -5.67
N TYR A 112 11.81 -8.93 -5.26
CA TYR A 112 11.18 -9.71 -4.20
C TYR A 112 11.18 -11.21 -4.53
N TYR A 113 10.76 -11.57 -5.75
CA TYR A 113 10.71 -12.97 -6.18
C TYR A 113 12.09 -13.63 -6.16
N GLY A 114 13.12 -12.94 -6.65
CA GLY A 114 14.49 -13.44 -6.63
C GLY A 114 14.96 -13.77 -5.23
N ALA A 115 14.75 -12.86 -4.28
CA ALA A 115 15.12 -13.06 -2.88
C ALA A 115 14.31 -14.18 -2.19
N LEU A 116 13.01 -14.29 -2.48
CA LEU A 116 12.15 -15.37 -1.99
C LEU A 116 12.65 -16.73 -2.49
N ARG A 117 12.87 -16.83 -3.80
CA ARG A 117 13.36 -18.05 -4.45
C ARG A 117 14.70 -18.48 -3.89
N GLU A 118 15.68 -17.58 -3.83
CA GLU A 118 17.02 -17.89 -3.28
C GLU A 118 16.91 -18.37 -1.83
N SER A 119 16.05 -17.74 -1.02
CA SER A 119 15.86 -18.13 0.38
C SER A 119 15.27 -19.53 0.51
N LEU A 120 14.23 -19.86 -0.26
CA LEU A 120 13.61 -21.18 -0.25
C LEU A 120 14.55 -22.27 -0.76
N GLU A 121 15.33 -21.99 -1.82
CA GLU A 121 16.33 -22.91 -2.37
C GLU A 121 17.44 -23.22 -1.34
N ARG A 122 17.96 -22.18 -0.64
CA ARG A 122 18.95 -22.36 0.43
C ARG A 122 18.42 -23.14 1.63
N MET A 123 17.11 -23.02 1.91
CA MET A 123 16.45 -23.77 2.98
C MET A 123 16.09 -25.20 2.56
N HIS A 124 16.37 -25.60 1.32
CA HIS A 124 15.94 -26.88 0.73
C HIS A 124 14.44 -27.12 0.87
N PHE A 125 13.64 -26.05 0.74
CA PHE A 125 12.20 -26.14 0.84
C PHE A 125 11.62 -26.87 -0.38
N GLU A 126 10.68 -27.78 -0.15
CA GLU A 126 10.18 -28.72 -1.17
C GLU A 126 9.46 -28.01 -2.33
N PHE A 127 8.80 -26.89 -2.04
CA PHE A 127 8.00 -26.14 -3.00
C PHE A 127 8.51 -24.71 -3.19
N VAL A 128 9.07 -24.41 -4.36
CA VAL A 128 9.47 -23.04 -4.72
C VAL A 128 8.42 -22.48 -5.69
N PRO A 129 7.65 -21.44 -5.29
CA PRO A 129 6.71 -20.79 -6.20
C PRO A 129 7.38 -20.28 -7.48
N SER A 130 6.67 -20.31 -8.59
CA SER A 130 7.08 -19.63 -9.81
C SER A 130 6.83 -18.13 -9.71
N TYR A 131 7.45 -17.36 -10.61
CA TYR A 131 7.15 -15.93 -10.71
C TYR A 131 5.68 -15.65 -11.01
N ALA A 132 5.07 -16.50 -11.84
CA ALA A 132 3.65 -16.39 -12.19
C ALA A 132 2.74 -16.60 -10.98
N ASP A 133 3.09 -17.52 -10.08
CA ASP A 133 2.34 -17.74 -8.85
C ASP A 133 2.38 -16.48 -7.97
N ILE A 134 3.55 -15.84 -7.82
CA ILE A 134 3.67 -14.58 -7.07
C ILE A 134 2.88 -13.45 -7.74
N GLN A 135 2.86 -13.37 -9.07
CA GLN A 135 2.03 -12.40 -9.78
C GLN A 135 0.53 -12.65 -9.53
N GLN A 136 0.10 -13.91 -9.45
CA GLN A 136 -1.27 -14.26 -9.11
C GLN A 136 -1.62 -13.87 -7.67
N GLU A 137 -0.74 -14.12 -6.70
CA GLU A 137 -0.90 -13.69 -5.31
C GLU A 137 -1.05 -12.16 -5.20
N ILE A 138 -0.21 -11.40 -5.92
CA ILE A 138 -0.31 -9.94 -5.98
C ILE A 138 -1.65 -9.53 -6.58
N ARG A 139 -2.07 -10.16 -7.69
CA ARG A 139 -3.34 -9.84 -8.37
C ARG A 139 -4.55 -10.11 -7.48
N ALA A 140 -4.54 -11.22 -6.76
CA ALA A 140 -5.60 -11.60 -5.82
C ALA A 140 -5.72 -10.62 -4.63
N ARG A 141 -4.67 -9.86 -4.33
CA ARG A 141 -4.59 -8.91 -3.21
C ARG A 141 -4.59 -7.43 -3.64
N GLU A 142 -4.98 -7.11 -4.86
CA GLU A 142 -5.04 -5.72 -5.34
C GLU A 142 -6.03 -4.85 -4.54
N LEU A 143 -7.12 -5.42 -4.01
CA LEU A 143 -8.02 -4.70 -3.10
C LEU A 143 -7.32 -4.29 -1.79
N TYR A 144 -6.39 -5.13 -1.30
CA TYR A 144 -5.53 -4.79 -0.16
C TYR A 144 -4.58 -3.63 -0.52
N GLY A 145 -4.02 -3.64 -1.74
CA GLY A 145 -3.25 -2.52 -2.28
C GLY A 145 -4.05 -1.22 -2.40
N PHE A 146 -5.31 -1.30 -2.83
CA PHE A 146 -6.21 -0.14 -2.85
C PHE A 146 -6.42 0.41 -1.44
N PHE A 147 -6.71 -0.46 -0.47
CA PHE A 147 -6.80 -0.06 0.94
C PHE A 147 -5.53 0.67 1.41
N SER A 148 -4.34 0.12 1.16
CA SER A 148 -3.07 0.76 1.48
C SER A 148 -2.91 2.13 0.82
N SER A 149 -3.33 2.26 -0.44
CA SER A 149 -3.21 3.50 -1.21
C SER A 149 -4.03 4.65 -0.62
N TYR A 150 -5.28 4.42 -0.18
CA TYR A 150 -6.10 5.52 0.35
C TYR A 150 -5.98 5.70 1.86
N ALA A 151 -5.60 4.65 2.59
CA ALA A 151 -5.52 4.70 4.05
C ALA A 151 -4.13 5.14 4.53
N PHE A 152 -3.05 4.64 3.92
CA PHE A 152 -1.69 4.83 4.44
C PHE A 152 -0.88 5.86 3.67
N LEU A 153 -0.94 5.86 2.33
CA LEU A 153 -0.18 6.82 1.52
C LEU A 153 -0.38 8.27 1.98
N PRO A 154 -1.62 8.78 2.24
CA PRO A 154 -1.80 10.16 2.68
C PRO A 154 -1.15 10.47 4.04
N MET A 155 -1.05 9.47 4.91
CA MET A 155 -0.35 9.60 6.20
C MET A 155 1.17 9.62 5.99
N VAL A 156 1.69 8.77 5.10
CA VAL A 156 3.12 8.68 4.77
C VAL A 156 3.64 9.94 4.09
N THR A 157 2.86 10.52 3.20
CA THR A 157 3.26 11.68 2.40
C THR A 157 2.89 13.01 3.04
N MET A 158 2.28 13.00 4.23
CA MET A 158 1.88 14.25 4.87
C MET A 158 3.11 15.11 5.22
N LYS A 159 2.98 16.43 5.05
CA LYS A 159 4.05 17.35 5.44
C LYS A 159 4.19 17.31 6.95
N LYS A 160 5.44 17.38 7.43
CA LYS A 160 5.77 17.35 8.86
C LYS A 160 5.05 18.45 9.64
N GLU A 161 4.88 19.62 9.03
CA GLU A 161 4.16 20.76 9.59
C GLU A 161 2.69 20.47 9.89
N ASP A 162 2.07 19.64 9.07
CA ASP A 162 0.65 19.31 9.16
C ASP A 162 0.38 18.14 10.14
N SER A 163 1.43 17.43 10.58
CA SER A 163 1.35 16.17 11.34
C SER A 163 1.51 16.28 12.85
N TYR A 164 1.92 17.44 13.37
CA TYR A 164 2.30 17.58 14.78
C TYR A 164 1.17 17.39 15.78
N ASP A 165 -0.07 17.65 15.37
CA ASP A 165 -1.28 17.60 16.19
C ASP A 165 -2.12 16.34 15.92
N ILE A 166 -1.62 15.40 15.11
CA ILE A 166 -2.29 14.12 14.88
C ILE A 166 -1.96 13.20 16.06
N SER A 167 -2.93 13.02 16.95
CA SER A 167 -2.94 11.98 17.98
C SER A 167 -4.25 11.18 17.92
N ILE A 168 -4.26 10.00 18.53
CA ILE A 168 -5.47 9.18 18.64
C ILE A 168 -6.58 9.95 19.37
N GLU A 169 -6.22 10.72 20.40
CA GLU A 169 -7.13 11.57 21.16
C GLU A 169 -7.68 12.71 20.30
N ALA A 170 -6.83 13.38 19.51
CA ALA A 170 -7.26 14.45 18.63
C ALA A 170 -8.21 13.95 17.53
N LEU A 171 -7.98 12.74 17.01
CA LEU A 171 -8.84 12.08 16.03
C LEU A 171 -10.20 11.60 16.59
N SER A 172 -10.41 11.66 17.90
CA SER A 172 -11.72 11.37 18.51
C SER A 172 -12.72 12.50 18.33
N ASP A 173 -12.26 13.74 18.07
CA ASP A 173 -13.10 14.86 17.66
C ASP A 173 -13.49 14.70 16.18
N PRO A 174 -14.79 14.53 15.86
CA PRO A 174 -15.23 14.30 14.49
C PRO A 174 -14.91 15.44 13.51
N ASP A 175 -14.95 16.70 13.96
CA ASP A 175 -14.71 17.86 13.10
C ASP A 175 -13.22 18.04 12.85
N PHE A 176 -12.39 17.83 13.87
CA PHE A 176 -10.94 17.77 13.72
C PHE A 176 -10.54 16.62 12.78
N ALA A 177 -11.06 15.42 13.02
CA ALA A 177 -10.78 14.25 12.18
C ALA A 177 -11.15 14.49 10.72
N LYS A 178 -12.33 15.07 10.46
CA LYS A 178 -12.76 15.41 9.09
C LYS A 178 -11.81 16.40 8.43
N THR A 179 -11.44 17.47 9.13
CA THR A 179 -10.51 18.49 8.63
C THR A 179 -9.13 17.89 8.33
N LYS A 180 -8.62 17.04 9.22
CA LYS A 180 -7.33 16.36 9.02
C LYS A 180 -7.36 15.36 7.88
N VAL A 181 -8.41 14.57 7.75
CA VAL A 181 -8.55 13.65 6.61
C VAL A 181 -8.57 14.43 5.29
N GLN A 182 -9.26 15.56 5.21
CA GLN A 182 -9.19 16.42 4.01
C GLN A 182 -7.76 16.91 3.74
N LEU A 183 -7.08 17.40 4.78
CA LEU A 183 -5.70 17.88 4.69
C LEU A 183 -4.72 16.79 4.25
N MET A 184 -4.88 15.54 4.72
CA MET A 184 -4.05 14.41 4.31
C MET A 184 -4.06 14.21 2.79
N PHE A 185 -5.23 14.39 2.15
CA PHE A 185 -5.37 14.23 0.71
C PHE A 185 -4.93 15.46 -0.09
N SER A 186 -4.93 16.67 0.48
CA SER A 186 -4.67 17.92 -0.27
C SER A 186 -3.35 18.62 0.06
N SER A 187 -2.71 18.31 1.19
CA SER A 187 -1.52 19.03 1.70
C SER A 187 -0.25 18.83 0.87
N ASN A 188 -0.10 17.65 0.25
CA ASN A 188 1.05 17.28 -0.53
C ASN A 188 0.64 16.87 -1.95
N PRO A 189 1.14 17.57 -3.01
CA PRO A 189 0.92 17.17 -4.40
C PRO A 189 1.28 15.71 -4.69
N ARG A 190 2.31 15.18 -4.02
CA ARG A 190 2.71 13.77 -4.12
C ARG A 190 1.55 12.83 -3.80
N THR A 191 0.73 13.14 -2.80
CA THR A 191 -0.44 12.33 -2.44
C THR A 191 -1.44 12.30 -3.59
N THR A 192 -1.84 13.47 -4.07
CA THR A 192 -2.84 13.63 -5.13
C THR A 192 -2.38 12.99 -6.44
N ASP A 193 -1.14 13.25 -6.87
CA ASP A 193 -0.60 12.72 -8.12
C ASP A 193 -0.50 11.19 -8.09
N THR A 194 -0.08 10.64 -6.96
CA THR A 194 0.02 9.19 -6.78
C THR A 194 -1.36 8.55 -6.75
N LEU A 195 -2.34 9.15 -6.05
CA LEU A 195 -3.71 8.66 -6.01
C LEU A 195 -4.38 8.72 -7.39
N ARG A 196 -4.14 9.77 -8.18
CA ARG A 196 -4.62 9.87 -9.57
C ARG A 196 -4.17 8.67 -10.39
N TYR A 197 -2.88 8.37 -10.38
CA TYR A 197 -2.34 7.20 -11.07
C TYR A 197 -2.91 5.88 -10.50
N ALA A 198 -2.85 5.70 -9.18
CA ALA A 198 -3.24 4.46 -8.52
C ALA A 198 -4.72 4.13 -8.75
N LEU A 199 -5.61 5.12 -8.63
CA LEU A 199 -7.04 4.94 -8.84
C LEU A 199 -7.37 4.48 -10.26
N ARG A 200 -6.76 5.09 -11.28
CA ARG A 200 -6.93 4.64 -12.67
C ARG A 200 -6.48 3.20 -12.85
N ARG A 201 -5.31 2.86 -12.31
CA ARG A 201 -4.79 1.49 -12.35
C ARG A 201 -5.76 0.51 -11.68
N PHE A 202 -6.29 0.83 -10.49
CA PHE A 202 -7.25 -0.05 -9.81
C PHE A 202 -8.58 -0.18 -10.57
N ASP A 203 -9.01 0.86 -11.25
CA ASP A 203 -10.19 0.83 -12.11
C ASP A 203 -9.98 -0.08 -13.35
N GLU A 204 -8.85 0.06 -14.04
CA GLU A 204 -8.44 -0.84 -15.14
C GLU A 204 -8.35 -2.31 -14.71
N LEU A 205 -8.06 -2.53 -13.43
CA LEU A 205 -7.96 -3.84 -12.80
C LEU A 205 -9.32 -4.39 -12.34
N GLY A 206 -10.41 -3.64 -12.47
CA GLY A 206 -11.77 -4.04 -12.08
C GLY A 206 -12.03 -4.05 -10.57
N ILE A 207 -11.24 -3.32 -9.78
CA ILE A 207 -11.35 -3.34 -8.31
C ILE A 207 -12.61 -2.65 -7.78
N PHE A 208 -13.21 -1.77 -8.58
CA PHE A 208 -14.37 -0.98 -8.18
C PHE A 208 -15.69 -1.43 -8.84
N ASP A 209 -15.67 -2.54 -9.59
CA ASP A 209 -16.83 -3.06 -10.32
C ASP A 209 -17.70 -4.01 -9.48
#